data_AF-N6V2R0-F1
#
_entry.id   AF-N6V2R0-F1
#
_cell.length_a   1.000
_cell.length_b   1.000
_cell.length_c   1.000
_cell.angle_alpha   90.00
_cell.angle_beta   90.00
_cell.angle_gamma   90.00
#
_symmetry.space_group_name_H-M   'P 1'
#
loop_
_entity.id
_entity.type
_entity.pdbx_description
1 polymer ?
#
loop_
_entity_poly.entity_id
_entity_poly.type
_entity_poly.pdbx_seq_one_letter_code
_entity_poly.pdbx_strand_id
1 'polypeptide(L)'
;MKIIRSKRGYIFTLEAVVVAFIFLSIFYLVYSIYGHNFLTNFESKKDIDLFHKSLLLKGYYIKKYSFPQEKFYTIDISKYFGNINLKTFDLCHNYSENNVIIYPEIESVNYSMLEDYKIIVTINGKNISLYSNIVNTTTLNNSLKISRIGGYAIFIYKDSAYIPIIILDSNTLNNPLKYKAFGKCGDIIYIYSNKSLKFSMKILTNDSNPFSLYSDWKYATPILIKNRDNKYLENYPVKIIFNSKEYIDEGKMDKFCRDVRFLDSNGNKLDFWIEPQSINKEHTIAWVKMNLLPNEVREIFMLYGNSNANSESDGKRVFILYDNFSNLNRSLFNVSGNVSILKSKYDNINFTYLALNNTSHIISFEKFPLEYAMKAHVYFHRKHNAYFGFYDGYNRTIVTNYEWGGDIRFENSIIDEDHYQYLYLPYELYDSWVTYEIIRDSKRSVLIVNDSQNYFLSNYIPNTVLPIVFYVDKDGWLDIDWVFVRPYNNPEPIVYNKDYDVILSINGKIFRKNANSLWKEYDDIAEELKPGLNEIKIIYSKYPLEFSFASSEENIDFKTITFSLANISVMVVG
;
A
#
# COMPACT_ATOMS: atom_id res chain seq x y z
N MET A 1 37.56 -9.71 -75.80
CA MET A 1 38.49 -9.06 -74.85
C MET A 1 39.09 -7.81 -75.53
N LYS A 2 38.58 -6.60 -75.24
CA LYS A 2 39.08 -5.34 -75.85
C LYS A 2 40.27 -4.85 -75.04
N ILE A 3 41.45 -4.86 -75.67
CA ILE A 3 42.73 -4.46 -75.06
C ILE A 3 43.02 -3.00 -75.44
N ILE A 4 43.30 -2.16 -74.44
CA ILE A 4 43.77 -0.78 -74.67
C ILE A 4 45.30 -0.78 -74.58
N ARG A 5 46.00 -0.45 -75.67
CA ARG A 5 47.47 -0.38 -75.71
C ARG A 5 47.97 1.03 -75.41
N SER A 6 48.76 1.18 -74.34
CA SER A 6 49.56 2.37 -74.06
C SER A 6 50.90 2.32 -74.81
N LYS A 7 51.39 3.47 -75.31
CA LYS A 7 52.69 3.61 -76.02
C LYS A 7 53.93 3.28 -75.16
N ARG A 8 53.76 2.84 -73.91
CA ARG A 8 54.86 2.40 -73.00
C ARG A 8 54.70 0.98 -72.43
N GLY A 9 54.00 0.09 -73.13
CA GLY A 9 54.19 -1.37 -72.95
C GLY A 9 53.40 -2.06 -71.84
N TYR A 10 52.43 -1.40 -71.18
CA TYR A 10 51.53 -2.08 -70.24
C TYR A 10 50.19 -2.39 -70.88
N ILE A 11 49.83 -3.67 -70.90
CA ILE A 11 48.55 -4.21 -71.38
C ILE A 11 47.66 -4.39 -70.15
N PHE A 12 46.71 -3.48 -69.94
CA PHE A 12 45.64 -3.68 -68.97
C PHE A 12 44.39 -4.19 -69.71
N THR A 13 43.83 -5.31 -69.26
CA THR A 13 42.52 -5.75 -69.73
C THR A 13 41.46 -4.82 -69.15
N LEU A 14 40.42 -4.50 -69.94
CA LEU A 14 39.32 -3.64 -69.46
C LEU A 14 38.71 -4.17 -68.14
N GLU A 15 38.67 -5.50 -68.00
CA GLU A 15 38.25 -6.20 -66.78
C GLU A 15 39.10 -5.85 -65.55
N ALA A 16 40.43 -5.77 -65.68
CA ALA A 16 41.31 -5.43 -64.57
C ALA A 16 41.11 -3.98 -64.09
N VAL A 17 40.84 -3.05 -65.01
CA VAL A 17 40.51 -1.66 -64.69
C VAL A 17 39.17 -1.58 -63.97
N VAL A 18 38.15 -2.31 -64.45
CA VAL A 18 36.83 -2.35 -63.82
C VAL A 18 36.90 -2.93 -62.41
N VAL A 19 37.65 -4.02 -62.20
CA VAL A 19 37.85 -4.62 -60.87
C VAL A 19 38.55 -3.65 -59.92
N ALA A 20 39.57 -2.92 -60.39
CA ALA A 20 40.25 -1.91 -59.57
C ALA A 20 39.31 -0.76 -59.15
N PHE A 21 38.43 -0.31 -60.05
CA PHE A 21 37.43 0.71 -59.71
C PHE A 21 36.38 0.17 -58.73
N ILE A 22 35.91 -1.07 -58.89
CA ILE A 22 34.98 -1.69 -57.94
C ILE A 22 35.61 -1.79 -56.54
N PHE A 23 36.87 -2.23 -56.45
CA PHE A 23 37.60 -2.28 -55.16
C PHE A 23 37.76 -0.89 -54.54
N LEU A 24 38.12 0.11 -55.34
CA LEU A 24 38.26 1.49 -54.85
C LEU A 24 36.92 2.05 -54.37
N SER A 25 35.83 1.79 -55.10
CA SER A 25 34.48 2.19 -54.72
C SER A 25 34.01 1.50 -53.43
N ILE A 26 34.22 0.19 -53.29
CA ILE A 26 33.90 -0.55 -52.06
C ILE A 26 34.70 0.00 -50.89
N PHE A 27 35.99 0.24 -51.07
CA PHE A 27 36.85 0.79 -50.02
C PHE A 27 36.38 2.18 -49.57
N TYR A 28 36.04 3.06 -50.52
CA TYR A 28 35.56 4.41 -50.20
C TYR A 28 34.20 4.38 -49.50
N LEU A 29 33.32 3.47 -49.90
CA LEU A 29 31.98 3.30 -49.34
C LEU A 29 32.06 2.75 -47.91
N VAL A 30 32.91 1.73 -47.67
CA VAL A 30 33.19 1.21 -46.33
C VAL A 30 33.83 2.26 -45.44
N TYR A 31 34.81 3.02 -45.94
CA TYR A 31 35.46 4.09 -45.18
C TYR A 31 34.49 5.21 -44.81
N SER A 32 33.60 5.60 -45.73
CA SER A 32 32.60 6.64 -45.48
C SER A 32 31.54 6.19 -44.48
N ILE A 33 31.06 4.94 -44.57
CA ILE A 33 30.12 4.36 -43.59
C ILE A 33 30.78 4.28 -42.21
N TYR A 34 32.03 3.82 -42.14
CA TYR A 34 32.77 3.74 -40.88
C TYR A 34 32.98 5.12 -40.26
N GLY A 35 33.40 6.11 -41.06
CA GLY A 35 33.57 7.49 -40.62
C GLY A 35 32.28 8.13 -40.12
N HIS A 36 31.18 7.93 -40.85
CA HIS A 36 29.86 8.43 -40.44
C HIS A 36 29.42 7.79 -39.12
N ASN A 37 29.41 6.45 -39.04
CA ASN A 37 29.00 5.75 -37.81
C ASN A 37 29.89 6.09 -36.60
N PHE A 38 31.20 6.26 -36.82
CA PHE A 38 32.13 6.67 -35.76
C PHE A 38 31.84 8.09 -35.27
N LEU A 39 31.62 9.03 -36.18
CA LEU A 39 31.27 10.42 -35.83
C LEU A 39 29.91 10.50 -35.13
N THR A 40 28.89 9.79 -35.62
CA THR A 40 27.56 9.75 -35.00
C THR A 40 27.61 9.15 -33.60
N ASN A 41 28.40 8.08 -33.39
CA ASN A 41 28.60 7.51 -32.05
C ASN A 41 29.38 8.44 -31.12
N PHE A 42 30.32 9.22 -31.66
CA PHE A 42 31.10 10.18 -30.87
C PHE A 42 30.23 11.38 -30.46
N GLU A 43 29.38 11.87 -31.35
CA GLU A 43 28.38 12.90 -31.07
C GLU A 43 27.36 12.42 -30.04
N SER A 44 26.79 11.22 -30.21
CA SER A 44 25.85 10.67 -29.23
C SER A 44 26.48 10.51 -27.85
N LYS A 45 27.76 10.08 -27.80
CA LYS A 45 28.49 9.97 -26.54
C LYS A 45 28.75 11.35 -25.90
N LYS A 46 29.14 12.34 -26.70
CA LYS A 46 29.34 13.72 -26.25
C LYS A 46 28.05 14.31 -25.67
N ASP A 47 26.91 14.07 -26.30
CA ASP A 47 25.61 14.57 -25.85
C ASP A 47 25.15 13.90 -24.55
N ILE A 48 25.38 12.59 -24.41
CA ILE A 48 25.16 11.86 -23.16
C ILE A 48 26.04 12.41 -22.02
N ASP A 49 27.32 12.68 -22.29
CA ASP A 49 28.24 13.24 -21.29
C ASP A 49 27.85 14.68 -20.90
N LEU A 50 27.37 15.49 -21.84
CA LEU A 50 26.86 16.85 -21.58
C LEU A 50 25.59 16.80 -20.72
N PHE A 51 24.69 15.86 -21.02
CA PHE A 51 23.48 15.58 -20.26
C PHE A 51 23.82 15.21 -18.80
N HIS A 52 24.72 14.25 -18.57
CA HIS A 52 25.14 13.87 -17.22
C HIS A 52 25.80 15.02 -16.45
N LYS A 53 26.63 15.83 -17.12
CA LYS A 53 27.25 17.02 -16.51
C LYS A 53 26.22 18.08 -16.15
N SER A 54 25.19 18.30 -16.97
CA SER A 54 24.12 19.27 -16.68
C SER A 54 23.32 18.89 -15.42
N LEU A 55 23.05 17.60 -15.23
CA LEU A 55 22.36 17.08 -14.04
C LEU A 55 23.18 17.24 -12.76
N LEU A 56 24.48 16.97 -12.87
CA LEU A 56 25.45 17.14 -11.77
C LEU A 56 25.65 18.61 -11.41
N LEU A 57 25.70 19.50 -12.40
CA LEU A 57 25.79 20.96 -12.21
C LEU A 57 24.54 21.50 -11.50
N LYS A 58 23.34 21.07 -11.91
CA LYS A 58 22.09 21.42 -11.23
C LYS A 58 22.11 21.03 -9.75
N GLY A 59 22.50 19.79 -9.45
CA GLY A 59 22.66 19.32 -8.07
C GLY A 59 23.72 20.09 -7.29
N TYR A 60 24.84 20.44 -7.93
CA TYR A 60 25.91 21.25 -7.35
C TYR A 60 25.44 22.67 -7.01
N TYR A 61 24.72 23.35 -7.89
CA TYR A 61 24.28 24.73 -7.67
C TYR A 61 23.16 24.86 -6.63
N ILE A 62 22.19 23.92 -6.59
CA ILE A 62 21.18 23.88 -5.52
C ILE A 62 21.80 23.62 -4.15
N LYS A 63 22.92 22.86 -4.09
CA LYS A 63 23.68 22.63 -2.85
C LYS A 63 24.61 23.79 -2.50
N LYS A 64 25.14 24.49 -3.51
CA LYS A 64 26.08 25.61 -3.37
C LYS A 64 25.40 26.91 -2.94
N TYR A 65 24.21 27.20 -3.49
CA TYR A 65 23.41 28.35 -3.09
C TYR A 65 22.41 27.91 -2.03
N SER A 66 22.36 28.61 -0.90
CA SER A 66 21.41 28.32 0.17
C SER A 66 19.98 28.29 -0.40
N PHE A 67 19.20 27.27 -0.02
CA PHE A 67 17.75 27.21 -0.25
C PHE A 67 17.17 28.57 0.13
N PRO A 68 16.33 29.22 -0.70
CA PRO A 68 16.06 30.65 -0.61
C PRO A 68 15.83 31.11 0.84
N GLN A 69 16.86 31.76 1.38
CA GLN A 69 16.83 32.39 2.68
C GLN A 69 16.16 33.75 2.49
N GLU A 70 14.90 33.79 2.88
CA GLU A 70 14.06 34.96 3.19
C GLU A 70 13.95 36.12 2.16
N LYS A 71 12.68 36.41 1.84
CA LYS A 71 12.10 37.68 1.37
C LYS A 71 12.75 38.33 0.13
N PHE A 72 12.07 38.14 -1.01
CA PHE A 72 12.03 39.04 -2.15
C PHE A 72 13.38 39.57 -2.65
N TYR A 73 14.07 38.77 -3.47
CA TYR A 73 15.04 39.30 -4.42
C TYR A 73 14.35 39.51 -5.77
N THR A 74 13.80 40.71 -5.98
CA THR A 74 13.39 41.19 -7.30
C THR A 74 14.63 41.65 -8.07
N ILE A 75 15.21 40.76 -8.87
CA ILE A 75 16.13 41.19 -9.93
C ILE A 75 15.27 41.62 -11.13
N ASP A 76 15.43 42.86 -11.57
CA ASP A 76 14.84 43.38 -12.79
C ASP A 76 15.53 42.71 -14.00
N ILE A 77 14.97 41.58 -14.40
CA ILE A 77 15.43 40.70 -15.47
C ILE A 77 15.64 41.45 -16.80
N SER A 78 14.93 42.56 -17.00
CA SER A 78 14.97 43.37 -18.23
C SER A 78 16.37 43.93 -18.56
N LYS A 79 17.16 44.29 -17.54
CA LYS A 79 18.52 44.84 -17.71
C LYS A 79 19.56 43.81 -18.13
N TYR A 80 19.34 42.53 -17.81
CA TYR A 80 20.32 41.47 -18.04
C TYR A 80 20.25 40.91 -19.47
N PHE A 81 19.07 40.93 -20.08
CA PHE A 81 18.83 40.42 -21.43
C PHE A 81 19.15 41.40 -22.57
N GLY A 82 19.35 42.69 -22.28
CA GLY A 82 19.60 43.71 -23.31
C GLY A 82 20.94 43.58 -24.05
N ASN A 83 21.90 42.83 -23.51
CA ASN A 83 23.29 42.83 -24.01
C ASN A 83 23.85 41.48 -24.43
N ILE A 84 23.04 40.42 -24.52
CA ILE A 84 23.55 39.06 -24.74
C ILE A 84 23.01 38.47 -26.04
N ASN A 85 23.90 38.36 -27.04
CA ASN A 85 23.66 37.71 -28.33
C ASN A 85 23.86 36.18 -28.20
N LEU A 86 23.06 35.49 -27.37
CA LEU A 86 23.10 34.03 -27.23
C LEU A 86 22.01 33.35 -28.06
N LYS A 87 22.40 32.30 -28.80
CA LYS A 87 21.53 31.55 -29.73
C LYS A 87 20.68 30.44 -29.08
N THR A 88 20.81 30.21 -27.77
CA THR A 88 20.01 29.22 -27.04
C THR A 88 19.70 29.73 -25.63
N PHE A 89 18.43 29.63 -25.22
CA PHE A 89 17.98 30.02 -23.88
C PHE A 89 17.06 28.93 -23.32
N ASP A 90 17.57 28.16 -22.35
CA ASP A 90 16.81 27.23 -21.53
C ASP A 90 16.78 27.80 -20.10
N LEU A 91 15.58 28.12 -19.62
CA LEU A 91 15.32 28.72 -18.31
C LEU A 91 15.79 27.85 -17.14
N CYS A 92 16.08 26.55 -17.34
CA CYS A 92 16.41 25.63 -16.27
C CYS A 92 17.81 25.00 -16.35
N HIS A 93 18.54 25.19 -17.45
CA HIS A 93 19.83 24.49 -17.67
C HIS A 93 21.07 25.39 -17.79
N ASN A 94 20.92 26.72 -17.75
CA ASN A 94 22.07 27.64 -17.73
C ASN A 94 22.33 28.19 -16.32
N TYR A 95 23.12 27.47 -15.53
CA TYR A 95 23.82 28.05 -14.39
C TYR A 95 25.16 28.62 -14.89
N SER A 96 25.22 29.93 -15.14
CA SER A 96 26.49 30.62 -15.36
C SER A 96 27.05 31.12 -14.03
N GLU A 97 28.37 31.29 -13.91
CA GLU A 97 29.04 31.81 -12.70
C GLU A 97 28.54 33.19 -12.26
N ASN A 98 27.77 33.88 -13.09
CA ASN A 98 27.14 35.15 -12.76
C ASN A 98 25.65 34.96 -12.39
N ASN A 99 25.41 34.81 -11.08
CA ASN A 99 24.23 35.19 -10.29
C ASN A 99 22.87 35.36 -11.00
N VAL A 100 22.21 34.28 -11.43
CA VAL A 100 20.74 34.32 -11.63
C VAL A 100 20.10 33.00 -11.20
N ILE A 101 19.39 33.04 -10.07
CA ILE A 101 18.37 32.04 -9.71
C ILE A 101 17.04 32.60 -10.21
N ILE A 102 16.37 31.87 -11.11
CA ILE A 102 15.07 32.27 -11.65
C ILE A 102 13.99 31.81 -10.67
N TYR A 103 13.31 32.78 -10.05
CA TYR A 103 12.10 32.55 -9.27
C TYR A 103 10.88 32.76 -10.19
N PRO A 104 10.00 31.78 -10.38
CA PRO A 104 8.65 32.09 -10.86
C PRO A 104 7.88 32.73 -9.71
N GLU A 105 7.93 34.05 -9.63
CA GLU A 105 6.98 34.82 -8.83
C GLU A 105 5.65 34.84 -9.59
N ILE A 106 4.66 34.05 -9.15
CA ILE A 106 3.32 34.05 -9.75
C ILE A 106 2.53 35.17 -9.10
N GLU A 107 2.75 36.39 -9.59
CA GLU A 107 1.92 37.54 -9.25
C GLU A 107 0.82 37.76 -10.29
N SER A 108 -0.43 37.76 -9.80
CA SER A 108 -1.67 38.16 -10.49
C SER A 108 -2.09 37.31 -11.71
N VAL A 109 -3.06 36.42 -11.51
CA VAL A 109 -3.67 35.66 -12.61
C VAL A 109 -5.16 35.51 -12.41
N ASN A 110 -5.94 35.95 -13.41
CA ASN A 110 -7.31 35.49 -13.62
C ASN A 110 -7.25 34.09 -14.24
N TYR A 111 -8.00 33.12 -13.70
CA TYR A 111 -8.10 31.78 -14.27
C TYR A 111 -9.54 31.47 -14.71
N SER A 112 -9.66 30.60 -15.72
CA SER A 112 -10.89 29.88 -16.06
C SER A 112 -10.51 28.41 -16.25
N MET A 113 -11.22 27.51 -15.57
CA MET A 113 -11.02 26.07 -15.68
C MET A 113 -11.57 25.60 -17.03
N LEU A 114 -10.72 25.01 -17.87
CA LEU A 114 -11.10 24.43 -19.15
C LEU A 114 -10.45 23.05 -19.26
N GLU A 115 -11.23 22.03 -18.86
CA GLU A 115 -11.03 20.58 -19.03
C GLU A 115 -9.90 19.92 -18.21
N ASP A 116 -10.13 18.64 -17.89
CA ASP A 116 -9.69 17.84 -16.72
C ASP A 116 -8.20 17.74 -16.36
N TYR A 117 -7.29 18.39 -17.06
CA TYR A 117 -5.84 18.28 -16.80
C TYR A 117 -5.09 19.57 -17.08
N LYS A 118 -5.79 20.69 -17.30
CA LYS A 118 -5.22 21.91 -17.88
C LYS A 118 -5.62 23.14 -17.10
N ILE A 119 -4.64 23.78 -16.46
CA ILE A 119 -4.81 25.09 -15.83
C ILE A 119 -4.37 26.15 -16.82
N ILE A 120 -5.28 27.05 -17.21
CA ILE A 120 -4.94 28.20 -18.04
C ILE A 120 -4.59 29.38 -17.12
N VAL A 121 -3.31 29.75 -17.13
CA VAL A 121 -2.75 30.84 -16.35
C VAL A 121 -2.53 32.03 -17.28
N THR A 122 -3.30 33.09 -17.09
CA THR A 122 -3.11 34.35 -17.82
C THR A 122 -2.03 35.20 -17.16
N ILE A 123 -0.82 35.21 -17.73
CA ILE A 123 0.26 36.10 -17.31
C ILE A 123 0.35 37.26 -18.30
N ASN A 124 0.20 38.49 -17.82
CA ASN A 124 0.24 39.73 -18.63
C ASN A 124 -0.63 39.68 -19.91
N GLY A 125 -1.84 39.12 -19.79
CA GLY A 125 -2.83 39.07 -20.87
C GLY A 125 -2.63 37.95 -21.90
N LYS A 126 -1.67 37.04 -21.69
CA LYS A 126 -1.52 35.82 -22.50
C LYS A 126 -1.73 34.56 -21.67
N ASN A 127 -2.46 33.62 -22.25
CA ASN A 127 -2.88 32.36 -21.63
C ASN A 127 -1.80 31.29 -21.79
N ILE A 128 -1.20 30.86 -20.68
CA ILE A 128 -0.29 29.72 -20.57
C ILE A 128 -1.10 28.50 -20.13
N SER A 129 -0.83 27.32 -20.69
CA SER A 129 -1.47 26.07 -20.29
C SER A 129 -0.51 25.23 -19.45
N LEU A 130 -0.84 25.04 -18.17
CA LEU A 130 -0.14 24.14 -17.26
C LEU A 130 -0.87 22.80 -17.20
N TYR A 131 -0.15 21.69 -17.09
CA TYR A 131 -0.74 20.35 -17.03
C TYR A 131 -0.36 19.63 -15.72
N SER A 132 -1.36 19.07 -15.03
CA SER A 132 -1.20 18.27 -13.80
C SER A 132 -1.65 16.83 -14.04
N ASN A 133 -1.00 15.85 -13.42
CA ASN A 133 -1.29 14.42 -13.57
C ASN A 133 -1.76 13.75 -12.26
N ILE A 134 -2.09 14.54 -11.22
CA ILE A 134 -2.64 14.00 -9.96
C ILE A 134 -4.17 13.95 -10.08
N VAL A 135 -4.70 12.77 -9.76
CA VAL A 135 -6.10 12.37 -9.96
C VAL A 135 -7.05 13.10 -9.00
N ASN A 136 -8.16 13.57 -9.58
CA ASN A 136 -9.45 13.95 -9.00
C ASN A 136 -9.70 15.42 -8.59
N THR A 137 -10.80 15.95 -9.13
CA THR A 137 -11.26 17.35 -9.14
C THR A 137 -12.08 17.73 -7.90
N THR A 138 -12.19 16.88 -6.88
CA THR A 138 -13.25 16.98 -5.86
C THR A 138 -12.81 17.46 -4.47
N THR A 139 -11.56 17.84 -4.23
CA THR A 139 -11.09 18.17 -2.85
C THR A 139 -10.46 19.55 -2.65
N LEU A 140 -10.51 20.47 -3.62
CA LEU A 140 -9.94 21.82 -3.46
C LEU A 140 -11.04 22.90 -3.37
N ASN A 141 -11.53 23.17 -2.16
CA ASN A 141 -12.41 24.32 -1.85
C ASN A 141 -11.65 25.57 -1.38
N ASN A 142 -10.36 25.70 -1.68
CA ASN A 142 -9.58 26.90 -1.32
C ASN A 142 -9.35 27.78 -2.56
N SER A 143 -10.17 28.82 -2.71
CA SER A 143 -9.97 29.84 -3.74
C SER A 143 -8.83 30.80 -3.35
N LEU A 144 -7.71 30.75 -4.09
CA LEU A 144 -6.65 31.76 -4.04
C LEU A 144 -7.16 33.09 -4.62
N LYS A 145 -7.06 34.21 -3.88
CA LYS A 145 -7.41 35.59 -4.31
C LYS A 145 -6.23 36.54 -4.09
N ILE A 146 -5.67 37.19 -5.12
CA ILE A 146 -4.72 38.32 -4.98
C ILE A 146 -4.80 39.33 -6.17
N SER A 147 -4.51 40.61 -5.88
CA SER A 147 -4.59 41.87 -6.66
C SER A 147 -3.35 42.27 -7.51
N ARG A 148 -3.48 43.30 -8.38
CA ARG A 148 -2.60 43.75 -9.51
C ARG A 148 -1.55 44.83 -9.18
N ILE A 149 -0.39 44.87 -9.92
CA ILE A 149 0.26 46.03 -10.62
C ILE A 149 1.25 45.55 -11.74
N GLY A 150 1.34 46.21 -12.94
CA GLY A 150 2.69 46.44 -13.56
C GLY A 150 3.06 46.18 -15.05
N GLY A 151 2.19 45.67 -15.92
CA GLY A 151 2.32 45.60 -17.41
C GLY A 151 3.70 45.70 -18.14
N TYR A 152 4.30 44.55 -18.51
CA TYR A 152 5.25 44.40 -19.65
C TYR A 152 5.16 42.98 -20.26
N ALA A 153 5.42 42.83 -21.57
CA ALA A 153 5.18 41.60 -22.34
C ALA A 153 6.39 40.65 -22.37
N ILE A 154 6.15 39.34 -22.13
CA ILE A 154 7.14 38.25 -22.24
C ILE A 154 6.66 37.23 -23.29
N PHE A 155 7.58 36.67 -24.07
CA PHE A 155 7.34 35.55 -24.98
C PHE A 155 7.86 34.25 -24.36
N ILE A 156 7.00 33.23 -24.26
CA ILE A 156 7.34 31.90 -23.72
C ILE A 156 6.81 30.84 -24.70
N TYR A 157 7.67 29.88 -25.06
CA TYR A 157 7.33 28.72 -25.89
C TYR A 157 6.83 27.54 -25.03
N LYS A 158 5.92 26.75 -25.60
CA LYS A 158 5.27 25.59 -24.98
C LYS A 158 6.27 24.44 -24.80
N ASP A 159 6.64 24.15 -23.55
CA ASP A 159 6.89 22.78 -23.09
C ASP A 159 6.44 22.66 -21.62
N SER A 160 5.67 21.61 -21.33
CA SER A 160 4.84 21.48 -20.13
C SER A 160 5.66 21.35 -18.84
N ALA A 161 5.66 22.39 -18.00
CA ALA A 161 6.15 22.29 -16.63
C ALA A 161 5.14 21.50 -15.77
N TYR A 162 5.58 20.34 -15.24
CA TYR A 162 4.83 19.60 -14.24
C TYR A 162 5.19 20.12 -12.84
N ILE A 163 4.22 20.72 -12.16
CA ILE A 163 4.33 21.20 -10.77
C ILE A 163 3.45 20.26 -9.93
N PRO A 164 3.99 19.35 -9.11
CA PRO A 164 3.16 18.57 -8.20
C PRO A 164 2.49 19.50 -7.19
N ILE A 165 1.24 19.19 -6.84
CA ILE A 165 0.46 19.96 -5.87
C ILE A 165 1.12 19.81 -4.48
N ILE A 166 1.60 20.90 -3.91
CA ILE A 166 1.98 20.97 -2.50
C ILE A 166 0.69 21.25 -1.72
N ILE A 167 0.24 20.31 -0.91
CA ILE A 167 -0.96 20.48 -0.08
C ILE A 167 -0.50 20.74 1.37
N LEU A 168 -0.75 21.96 1.84
CA LEU A 168 -0.65 22.33 3.25
C LEU A 168 -1.83 21.69 3.99
N ASP A 169 -1.56 20.83 4.96
CA ASP A 169 -2.59 20.21 5.79
C ASP A 169 -2.77 21.01 7.10
N SER A 170 -3.41 22.17 7.03
CA SER A 170 -4.19 22.71 8.17
C SER A 170 -5.01 23.97 7.80
N ASN A 171 -6.16 24.11 8.47
CA ASN A 171 -7.03 25.29 8.49
C ASN A 171 -6.41 26.54 9.19
N THR A 172 -5.08 26.59 9.34
CA THR A 172 -4.38 27.68 10.04
C THR A 172 -3.25 28.22 9.18
N LEU A 173 -3.51 29.37 8.55
CA LEU A 173 -2.61 30.08 7.62
C LEU A 173 -1.20 30.42 8.17
N ASN A 174 -0.90 30.16 9.44
CA ASN A 174 0.29 30.69 10.11
C ASN A 174 1.25 29.65 10.73
N ASN A 175 0.92 28.35 10.79
CA ASN A 175 1.84 27.31 11.32
C ASN A 175 1.36 25.89 10.96
N PRO A 176 1.64 25.38 9.75
CA PRO A 176 1.29 24.01 9.36
C PRO A 176 2.16 22.98 10.10
N LEU A 177 1.51 22.02 10.78
CA LEU A 177 2.18 20.94 11.52
C LEU A 177 2.49 19.71 10.64
N LYS A 178 1.89 19.63 9.45
CA LYS A 178 2.03 18.54 8.48
C LYS A 178 2.10 19.06 7.03
N TYR A 179 3.00 18.49 6.26
CA TYR A 179 3.23 18.80 4.85
C TYR A 179 3.17 17.54 3.99
N LYS A 180 2.51 17.61 2.84
CA LYS A 180 2.41 16.51 1.88
C LYS A 180 3.18 16.82 0.59
N ALA A 181 3.98 15.86 0.12
CA ALA A 181 4.66 15.92 -1.17
C ALA A 181 4.34 14.68 -2.00
N PHE A 182 4.39 14.81 -3.33
CA PHE A 182 4.03 13.77 -4.27
C PHE A 182 5.18 13.50 -5.23
N GLY A 183 5.47 12.23 -5.54
CA GLY A 183 6.48 11.88 -6.53
C GLY A 183 6.31 10.48 -7.11
N LYS A 184 6.86 10.25 -8.30
CA LYS A 184 6.90 8.94 -8.96
C LYS A 184 8.34 8.46 -9.16
N CYS A 185 8.50 7.21 -9.60
CA CYS A 185 9.80 6.65 -9.96
C CYS A 185 10.59 7.60 -10.88
N GLY A 186 11.82 7.95 -10.48
CA GLY A 186 12.70 8.89 -11.18
C GLY A 186 12.64 10.33 -10.67
N ASP A 187 11.70 10.68 -9.78
CA ASP A 187 11.60 12.03 -9.24
C ASP A 187 12.61 12.27 -8.10
N ILE A 188 12.98 13.54 -7.92
CA ILE A 188 13.83 14.04 -6.83
C ILE A 188 13.05 15.14 -6.09
N ILE A 189 12.94 15.01 -4.77
CA ILE A 189 12.27 15.95 -3.88
C ILE A 189 13.33 16.54 -2.96
N TYR A 190 13.51 17.85 -3.02
CA TYR A 190 14.32 18.62 -2.09
C TYR A 190 13.45 19.21 -1.00
N ILE A 191 13.89 19.06 0.25
CA ILE A 191 13.15 19.49 1.43
C ILE A 191 14.07 20.29 2.32
N TYR A 192 13.76 21.55 2.52
CA TYR A 192 14.39 22.35 3.56
C TYR A 192 13.50 22.36 4.79
N SER A 193 14.08 22.06 5.96
CA SER A 193 13.41 22.20 7.25
C SER A 193 14.38 22.77 8.28
N ASN A 194 13.94 23.73 9.10
CA ASN A 194 14.73 24.19 10.25
C ASN A 194 14.72 23.20 11.44
N LYS A 195 13.94 22.11 11.36
CA LYS A 195 13.74 21.12 12.44
C LYS A 195 13.83 19.69 11.92
N SER A 196 14.00 18.74 12.85
CA SER A 196 13.88 17.30 12.55
C SER A 196 12.44 16.98 12.16
N LEU A 197 12.27 16.05 11.21
CA LEU A 197 10.98 15.70 10.64
C LEU A 197 10.65 14.24 10.92
N LYS A 198 9.41 13.97 11.31
CA LYS A 198 8.81 12.66 11.12
C LYS A 198 8.54 12.45 9.63
N PHE A 199 8.76 11.22 9.17
CA PHE A 199 8.55 10.82 7.79
C PHE A 199 7.54 9.69 7.72
N SER A 200 6.53 9.88 6.89
CA SER A 200 5.58 8.85 6.53
C SER A 200 5.38 8.83 5.02
N MET A 201 5.06 7.67 4.47
CA MET A 201 4.83 7.48 3.04
C MET A 201 3.68 6.51 2.82
N LYS A 202 2.95 6.73 1.73
CA LYS A 202 2.03 5.75 1.15
C LYS A 202 2.17 5.72 -0.37
N ILE A 203 1.78 4.60 -0.97
CA ILE A 203 1.60 4.50 -2.42
C ILE A 203 0.23 5.04 -2.83
N LEU A 204 0.16 5.66 -3.99
CA LEU A 204 -1.07 6.14 -4.62
C LEU A 204 -1.47 5.14 -5.69
N THR A 205 -2.38 4.24 -5.31
CA THR A 205 -3.11 3.44 -6.28
C THR A 205 -4.32 4.22 -6.76
N ASN A 206 -4.70 4.03 -8.03
CA ASN A 206 -6.02 4.46 -8.48
C ASN A 206 -7.04 3.51 -7.86
N ASP A 207 -7.43 3.78 -6.62
CA ASP A 207 -8.44 3.00 -5.90
C ASP A 207 -9.84 3.23 -6.46
N SER A 208 -10.00 3.89 -7.62
CA SER A 208 -11.30 4.00 -8.27
C SER A 208 -11.84 2.62 -8.59
N ASN A 209 -13.09 2.38 -8.25
CA ASN A 209 -13.76 1.13 -8.58
C ASN A 209 -13.84 0.92 -10.12
N PRO A 210 -13.22 -0.14 -10.67
CA PRO A 210 -13.29 -0.44 -12.10
C PRO A 210 -14.53 -1.27 -12.48
N PHE A 211 -15.29 -1.76 -11.51
CA PHE A 211 -16.41 -2.67 -11.73
C PHE A 211 -17.71 -1.90 -11.96
N SER A 212 -18.17 -1.88 -13.20
CA SER A 212 -19.39 -1.16 -13.62
C SER A 212 -20.65 -1.60 -12.86
N LEU A 213 -20.78 -2.89 -12.53
CA LEU A 213 -21.90 -3.43 -11.75
C LEU A 213 -21.96 -2.89 -10.31
N TYR A 214 -20.86 -2.34 -9.81
CA TYR A 214 -20.74 -1.79 -8.46
C TYR A 214 -20.53 -0.28 -8.49
N SER A 215 -21.03 0.44 -9.50
CA SER A 215 -20.78 1.88 -9.69
C SER A 215 -21.06 2.77 -8.47
N ASP A 216 -21.92 2.32 -7.56
CA ASP A 216 -22.24 3.02 -6.31
C ASP A 216 -21.10 2.95 -5.26
N TRP A 217 -20.18 1.98 -5.42
CA TRP A 217 -18.94 1.89 -4.65
C TRP A 217 -17.87 2.75 -5.29
N LYS A 218 -17.36 3.71 -4.53
CA LYS A 218 -16.35 4.67 -5.01
C LYS A 218 -14.96 4.08 -5.08
N TYR A 219 -14.65 3.16 -4.16
CA TYR A 219 -13.30 2.65 -3.95
C TYR A 219 -13.20 1.14 -4.14
N ALA A 220 -12.07 0.67 -4.67
CA ALA A 220 -11.69 -0.74 -4.79
C ALA A 220 -10.20 -0.89 -4.48
N THR A 221 -9.88 -1.50 -3.34
CA THR A 221 -8.52 -1.89 -2.97
C THR A 221 -8.27 -3.32 -3.42
N PRO A 222 -7.31 -3.58 -4.33
CA PRO A 222 -7.02 -4.95 -4.70
C PRO A 222 -6.27 -5.67 -3.55
N ILE A 223 -6.27 -7.00 -3.54
CA ILE A 223 -5.60 -7.81 -2.52
C ILE A 223 -5.01 -9.04 -3.23
N LEU A 224 -3.73 -9.30 -3.00
CA LEU A 224 -3.04 -10.45 -3.58
C LEU A 224 -2.97 -11.58 -2.57
N ILE A 225 -3.39 -12.77 -2.98
CA ILE A 225 -3.45 -13.97 -2.15
C ILE A 225 -2.62 -15.04 -2.83
N LYS A 226 -1.71 -15.68 -2.09
CA LYS A 226 -0.88 -16.78 -2.59
C LYS A 226 -1.16 -18.05 -1.84
N ASN A 227 -1.65 -19.06 -2.56
CA ASN A 227 -1.58 -20.44 -2.09
C ASN A 227 -0.11 -20.88 -2.15
N ARG A 228 0.44 -21.32 -1.01
CA ARG A 228 1.84 -21.77 -0.90
C ARG A 228 1.99 -23.28 -0.98
N ASP A 229 0.88 -23.99 -1.05
CA ASP A 229 0.85 -25.44 -1.06
C ASP A 229 0.59 -25.96 -2.48
N ASN A 230 0.97 -27.23 -2.69
CA ASN A 230 0.69 -27.99 -3.91
C ASN A 230 -0.72 -28.57 -3.93
N LYS A 231 -1.56 -28.24 -2.95
CA LYS A 231 -2.95 -28.71 -2.82
C LYS A 231 -3.93 -27.66 -3.36
N TYR A 232 -4.99 -28.15 -4.01
CA TYR A 232 -6.16 -27.32 -4.32
C TYR A 232 -6.92 -27.03 -3.04
N LEU A 233 -7.22 -25.76 -2.78
CA LEU A 233 -8.02 -25.34 -1.64
C LEU A 233 -9.42 -24.97 -2.16
N GLU A 234 -10.39 -25.84 -1.90
CA GLU A 234 -11.78 -25.61 -2.28
C GLU A 234 -12.53 -24.89 -1.17
N ASN A 235 -13.31 -23.86 -1.52
CA ASN A 235 -14.20 -23.15 -0.61
C ASN A 235 -13.50 -22.71 0.69
N TYR A 236 -12.21 -22.35 0.58
CA TYR A 236 -11.34 -22.14 1.71
C TYR A 236 -11.52 -20.73 2.28
N PRO A 237 -11.77 -20.57 3.59
CA PRO A 237 -11.82 -19.26 4.23
C PRO A 237 -10.42 -18.66 4.38
N VAL A 238 -10.09 -17.67 3.56
CA VAL A 238 -8.82 -16.93 3.64
C VAL A 238 -8.96 -15.75 4.58
N LYS A 239 -8.06 -15.64 5.57
CA LYS A 239 -8.00 -14.52 6.51
C LYS A 239 -7.34 -13.30 5.87
N ILE A 240 -8.08 -12.20 5.78
CA ILE A 240 -7.64 -10.89 5.30
C ILE A 240 -7.67 -9.91 6.48
N ILE A 241 -6.61 -9.12 6.62
CA ILE A 241 -6.49 -8.09 7.67
C ILE A 241 -6.37 -6.73 7.00
N PHE A 242 -7.18 -5.75 7.39
CA PHE A 242 -7.11 -4.39 6.87
C PHE A 242 -7.41 -3.34 7.95
N ASN A 243 -7.00 -2.10 7.72
CA ASN A 243 -7.21 -0.97 8.65
C ASN A 243 -8.54 -0.28 8.36
N SER A 244 -9.66 -0.79 8.88
CA SER A 244 -10.96 -0.12 8.70
C SER A 244 -11.00 1.23 9.42
N LYS A 245 -10.27 1.39 10.53
CA LYS A 245 -10.23 2.63 11.30
C LYS A 245 -9.79 3.81 10.43
N GLU A 246 -8.71 3.65 9.66
CA GLU A 246 -8.21 4.72 8.79
C GLU A 246 -9.21 5.05 7.66
N TYR A 247 -9.81 4.04 7.02
CA TYR A 247 -10.83 4.30 5.99
C TYR A 247 -12.07 5.00 6.53
N ILE A 248 -12.47 4.70 7.78
CA ILE A 248 -13.58 5.34 8.47
C ILE A 248 -13.21 6.78 8.86
N ASP A 249 -12.02 7.00 9.43
CA ASP A 249 -11.53 8.32 9.82
C ASP A 249 -11.37 9.26 8.60
N GLU A 250 -11.04 8.71 7.43
CA GLU A 250 -11.00 9.43 6.14
C GLU A 250 -12.38 9.63 5.50
N GLY A 251 -13.46 9.10 6.08
CA GLY A 251 -14.82 9.18 5.54
C GLY A 251 -15.05 8.38 4.26
N LYS A 252 -14.17 7.40 3.97
CA LYS A 252 -14.26 6.54 2.78
C LYS A 252 -15.07 5.27 3.01
N MET A 253 -15.19 4.80 4.25
CA MET A 253 -15.87 3.56 4.62
C MET A 253 -16.95 3.83 5.67
N ASP A 254 -18.02 3.04 5.65
CA ASP A 254 -19.04 3.10 6.68
C ASP A 254 -18.46 2.70 8.05
N LYS A 255 -18.94 3.36 9.12
CA LYS A 255 -18.45 3.15 10.50
C LYS A 255 -18.55 1.70 10.99
N PHE A 256 -19.42 0.89 10.37
CA PHE A 256 -19.64 -0.51 10.71
C PHE A 256 -19.23 -1.46 9.56
N CYS A 257 -18.43 -0.99 8.60
CA CYS A 257 -17.99 -1.74 7.42
C CYS A 257 -19.15 -2.34 6.60
N ARG A 258 -20.37 -1.76 6.68
CA ARG A 258 -21.57 -2.30 6.00
C ARG A 258 -21.44 -2.24 4.48
N ASP A 259 -20.65 -1.31 4.00
CA ASP A 259 -20.36 -1.08 2.59
C ASP A 259 -19.18 -1.90 2.06
N VAL A 260 -18.57 -2.78 2.86
CA VAL A 260 -17.48 -3.64 2.37
C VAL A 260 -18.04 -4.73 1.46
N ARG A 261 -17.38 -4.98 0.31
CA ARG A 261 -17.60 -6.15 -0.55
C ARG A 261 -16.27 -6.74 -0.99
N PHE A 262 -16.24 -8.05 -1.29
CA PHE A 262 -15.08 -8.71 -1.89
C PHE A 262 -15.47 -9.29 -3.24
N LEU A 263 -14.68 -9.02 -4.27
CA LEU A 263 -14.87 -9.51 -5.64
C LEU A 263 -13.63 -10.24 -6.13
N ASP A 264 -13.81 -11.25 -7.00
CA ASP A 264 -12.70 -11.77 -7.79
C ASP A 264 -12.28 -10.79 -8.90
N SER A 265 -11.23 -11.13 -9.64
CA SER A 265 -10.73 -10.31 -10.76
C SER A 265 -11.71 -10.14 -11.92
N ASN A 266 -12.74 -10.98 -12.01
CA ASN A 266 -13.80 -10.90 -13.02
C ASN A 266 -15.02 -10.10 -12.52
N GLY A 267 -14.98 -9.59 -11.28
CA GLY A 267 -16.09 -8.87 -10.65
C GLY A 267 -17.17 -9.78 -10.04
N ASN A 268 -16.91 -11.08 -9.90
CA ASN A 268 -17.84 -11.98 -9.21
C ASN A 268 -17.72 -11.79 -7.70
N LYS A 269 -18.87 -11.73 -7.02
CA LYS A 269 -18.93 -11.59 -5.56
C LYS A 269 -18.37 -12.83 -4.86
N LEU A 270 -17.55 -12.60 -3.84
CA LEU A 270 -17.06 -13.60 -2.89
C LEU A 270 -17.82 -13.48 -1.57
N ASP A 271 -18.20 -14.62 -1.00
CA ASP A 271 -18.80 -14.66 0.33
C ASP A 271 -17.73 -14.34 1.39
N PHE A 272 -18.10 -13.54 2.38
CA PHE A 272 -17.18 -13.09 3.40
C PHE A 272 -17.88 -12.89 4.75
N TRP A 273 -17.07 -12.86 5.80
CA TRP A 273 -17.50 -12.51 7.14
C TRP A 273 -16.43 -11.65 7.82
N ILE A 274 -16.85 -10.61 8.52
CA ILE A 274 -15.99 -9.68 9.26
C ILE A 274 -16.22 -9.93 10.74
N GLU A 275 -15.13 -10.13 11.47
CA GLU A 275 -15.15 -10.30 12.93
C GLU A 275 -15.67 -9.02 13.60
N PRO A 276 -16.86 -9.03 14.23
CA PRO A 276 -17.52 -7.81 14.70
C PRO A 276 -16.69 -6.97 15.66
N GLN A 277 -15.95 -7.64 16.56
CA GLN A 277 -15.08 -7.01 17.55
C GLN A 277 -13.82 -6.37 16.94
N SER A 278 -13.51 -6.66 15.67
CA SER A 278 -12.36 -6.12 14.95
C SER A 278 -12.70 -4.88 14.08
N ILE A 279 -13.98 -4.51 13.98
CA ILE A 279 -14.45 -3.36 13.18
C ILE A 279 -13.99 -2.04 13.81
N ASN A 280 -13.66 -1.05 12.96
CA ASN A 280 -13.14 0.26 13.36
C ASN A 280 -11.84 0.16 14.19
N LYS A 281 -10.95 -0.75 13.76
CA LYS A 281 -9.61 -0.98 14.34
C LYS A 281 -8.56 -0.97 13.23
N GLU A 282 -7.29 -0.87 13.63
CA GLU A 282 -6.13 -1.00 12.74
C GLU A 282 -5.99 -2.42 12.16
N HIS A 283 -6.52 -3.41 12.88
CA HIS A 283 -6.48 -4.83 12.53
C HIS A 283 -7.90 -5.40 12.41
N THR A 284 -8.67 -4.94 11.42
CA THR A 284 -9.97 -5.54 11.09
C THR A 284 -9.78 -6.85 10.34
N ILE A 285 -10.44 -7.90 10.80
CA ILE A 285 -10.29 -9.26 10.28
C ILE A 285 -11.52 -9.61 9.46
N ALA A 286 -11.30 -9.96 8.20
CA ALA A 286 -12.29 -10.57 7.33
C ALA A 286 -11.86 -11.97 6.90
N TRP A 287 -12.81 -12.90 6.84
CA TRP A 287 -12.64 -14.22 6.27
C TRP A 287 -13.38 -14.26 4.94
N VAL A 288 -12.67 -14.52 3.85
CA VAL A 288 -13.23 -14.53 2.50
C VAL A 288 -13.14 -15.94 1.92
N LYS A 289 -14.30 -16.49 1.53
CA LYS A 289 -14.39 -17.84 0.98
C LYS A 289 -14.02 -17.82 -0.50
N MET A 290 -13.04 -18.64 -0.88
CA MET A 290 -12.64 -18.75 -2.29
C MET A 290 -11.97 -20.09 -2.60
N ASN A 291 -11.88 -20.39 -3.90
CA ASN A 291 -11.09 -21.50 -4.41
C ASN A 291 -9.68 -21.00 -4.74
N LEU A 292 -8.64 -21.77 -4.41
CA LEU A 292 -7.26 -21.46 -4.79
C LEU A 292 -6.59 -22.69 -5.41
N LEU A 293 -6.07 -22.53 -6.63
CA LEU A 293 -5.28 -23.56 -7.30
C LEU A 293 -3.92 -23.76 -6.60
N PRO A 294 -3.29 -24.94 -6.74
CA PRO A 294 -1.93 -25.17 -6.26
C PRO A 294 -0.96 -24.08 -6.71
N ASN A 295 -0.20 -23.51 -5.78
CA ASN A 295 0.78 -22.42 -6.02
C ASN A 295 0.24 -21.16 -6.72
N GLU A 296 -1.08 -20.96 -6.76
CA GLU A 296 -1.69 -19.80 -7.43
C GLU A 296 -1.38 -18.50 -6.68
N VAL A 297 -1.16 -17.43 -7.44
CA VAL A 297 -1.29 -16.05 -6.96
C VAL A 297 -2.56 -15.48 -7.56
N ARG A 298 -3.53 -15.16 -6.70
CA ARG A 298 -4.84 -14.63 -7.06
C ARG A 298 -4.96 -13.17 -6.62
N GLU A 299 -5.49 -12.33 -7.50
CA GLU A 299 -5.91 -10.98 -7.14
C GLU A 299 -7.43 -10.97 -6.92
N ILE A 300 -7.85 -10.38 -5.81
CA ILE A 300 -9.25 -10.05 -5.51
C ILE A 300 -9.34 -8.55 -5.21
N PHE A 301 -10.55 -8.02 -5.05
CA PHE A 301 -10.79 -6.61 -4.77
C PHE A 301 -11.72 -6.43 -3.58
N MET A 302 -11.34 -5.57 -2.64
CA MET A 302 -12.19 -5.08 -1.56
C MET A 302 -12.80 -3.75 -1.97
N LEU A 303 -14.12 -3.70 -2.14
CA LEU A 303 -14.85 -2.49 -2.47
C LEU A 303 -15.43 -1.84 -1.22
N TYR A 304 -15.49 -0.51 -1.21
CA TYR A 304 -16.09 0.33 -0.15
C TYR A 304 -16.45 1.73 -0.69
N GLY A 305 -17.06 2.58 0.13
CA GLY A 305 -17.46 3.94 -0.22
C GLY A 305 -18.89 4.10 -0.70
N ASN A 306 -19.77 3.14 -0.40
CA ASN A 306 -21.20 3.21 -0.65
C ASN A 306 -21.98 3.39 0.66
N SER A 307 -22.29 4.63 1.03
CA SER A 307 -22.96 4.96 2.30
C SER A 307 -24.36 4.37 2.46
N ASN A 308 -25.00 3.92 1.38
CA ASN A 308 -26.36 3.38 1.38
C ASN A 308 -26.38 1.84 1.45
N ALA A 309 -25.21 1.20 1.43
CA ALA A 309 -25.12 -0.26 1.45
C ALA A 309 -25.46 -0.85 2.82
N ASN A 310 -26.19 -1.96 2.81
CA ASN A 310 -26.35 -2.82 3.98
C ASN A 310 -25.20 -3.84 4.05
N SER A 311 -24.89 -4.33 5.25
CA SER A 311 -23.87 -5.37 5.42
C SER A 311 -24.28 -6.66 4.72
N GLU A 312 -23.34 -7.27 4.01
CA GLU A 312 -23.46 -8.61 3.41
C GLU A 312 -22.52 -9.63 4.08
N SER A 313 -21.95 -9.27 5.22
CA SER A 313 -21.08 -10.11 6.04
C SER A 313 -21.89 -11.27 6.66
N ASP A 314 -21.59 -12.52 6.28
CA ASP A 314 -22.35 -13.70 6.68
C ASP A 314 -21.44 -14.92 6.90
N GLY A 315 -21.22 -15.26 8.18
CA GLY A 315 -20.39 -16.40 8.57
C GLY A 315 -20.97 -17.75 8.14
N LYS A 316 -22.29 -17.88 7.98
CA LYS A 316 -22.94 -19.14 7.53
C LYS A 316 -22.61 -19.47 6.08
N ARG A 317 -22.27 -18.47 5.27
CA ARG A 317 -21.84 -18.66 3.87
C ARG A 317 -20.36 -19.01 3.77
N VAL A 318 -19.55 -18.59 4.74
CA VAL A 318 -18.09 -18.74 4.75
C VAL A 318 -17.65 -20.05 5.37
N PHE A 319 -18.19 -20.41 6.53
CA PHE A 319 -17.68 -21.51 7.36
C PHE A 319 -18.55 -22.77 7.28
N ILE A 320 -17.97 -23.91 7.65
CA ILE A 320 -18.68 -25.19 7.67
C ILE A 320 -19.66 -25.23 8.84
N LEU A 321 -19.23 -24.72 10.00
CA LEU A 321 -20.09 -24.44 11.14
C LEU A 321 -19.90 -22.98 11.53
N TYR A 322 -21.00 -22.26 11.79
CA TYR A 322 -21.00 -20.89 12.28
C TYR A 322 -22.25 -20.62 13.11
N ASP A 323 -22.08 -19.97 14.27
CA ASP A 323 -23.16 -19.38 15.03
C ASP A 323 -22.70 -18.09 15.73
N ASN A 324 -23.56 -17.08 15.75
CA ASN A 324 -23.37 -15.80 16.45
C ASN A 324 -24.39 -15.60 17.59
N PHE A 325 -25.14 -16.65 17.91
CA PHE A 325 -26.11 -16.73 18.98
C PHE A 325 -27.16 -15.61 19.00
N SER A 326 -27.46 -15.02 17.83
CA SER A 326 -28.64 -14.17 17.62
C SER A 326 -29.94 -14.93 17.88
N ASN A 327 -29.91 -16.23 17.64
CA ASN A 327 -30.87 -17.22 18.10
C ASN A 327 -30.15 -18.55 18.35
N LEU A 328 -30.62 -19.36 19.30
CA LEU A 328 -30.02 -20.66 19.58
C LEU A 328 -30.37 -21.65 18.45
N ASN A 329 -29.38 -22.02 17.65
CA ASN A 329 -29.60 -22.97 16.55
C ASN A 329 -29.52 -24.43 17.02
N ARG A 330 -30.67 -24.98 17.44
CA ARG A 330 -30.80 -26.38 17.86
C ARG A 330 -30.64 -27.42 16.73
N SER A 331 -30.44 -27.00 15.48
CA SER A 331 -30.04 -27.93 14.41
C SER A 331 -28.53 -28.09 14.29
N LEU A 332 -27.73 -27.18 14.86
CA LEU A 332 -26.28 -27.25 14.89
C LEU A 332 -25.77 -27.91 16.17
N PHE A 333 -26.43 -27.64 17.29
CA PHE A 333 -25.99 -28.06 18.60
C PHE A 333 -27.03 -28.90 19.33
N ASN A 334 -26.55 -29.97 19.98
CA ASN A 334 -27.24 -30.57 21.11
C ASN A 334 -27.02 -29.67 22.34
N VAL A 335 -28.12 -29.26 22.97
CA VAL A 335 -28.11 -28.25 24.05
C VAL A 335 -28.73 -28.84 25.30
N SER A 336 -28.03 -28.73 26.43
CA SER A 336 -28.49 -29.20 27.73
C SER A 336 -28.18 -28.19 28.84
N GLY A 337 -28.98 -28.22 29.90
CA GLY A 337 -28.83 -27.35 31.06
C GLY A 337 -29.38 -25.94 30.85
N ASN A 338 -28.89 -25.00 31.66
CA ASN A 338 -29.35 -23.62 31.66
C ASN A 338 -28.58 -22.75 30.67
N VAL A 339 -29.24 -22.41 29.56
CA VAL A 339 -28.67 -21.67 28.44
C VAL A 339 -29.54 -20.46 28.15
N SER A 340 -28.93 -19.27 28.06
CA SER A 340 -29.64 -18.01 27.82
C SER A 340 -28.96 -17.17 26.74
N ILE A 341 -29.74 -16.36 26.03
CA ILE A 341 -29.22 -15.41 25.04
C ILE A 341 -29.32 -14.02 25.64
N LEU A 342 -28.18 -13.37 25.76
CA LEU A 342 -28.02 -12.04 26.36
C LEU A 342 -27.50 -11.05 25.31
N LYS A 343 -27.47 -9.76 25.66
CA LYS A 343 -27.04 -8.68 24.76
C LYS A 343 -25.87 -7.91 25.36
N SER A 344 -24.93 -7.51 24.53
CA SER A 344 -23.79 -6.67 24.88
C SER A 344 -23.39 -5.76 23.71
N LYS A 345 -22.29 -5.03 23.82
CA LYS A 345 -21.80 -4.10 22.80
C LYS A 345 -20.27 -4.07 22.66
N TYR A 346 -19.78 -3.96 21.42
CA TYR A 346 -18.39 -3.63 21.07
C TYR A 346 -18.28 -2.18 20.63
N ASP A 347 -17.67 -1.27 21.40
CA ASP A 347 -17.42 0.11 20.93
C ASP A 347 -18.60 0.77 20.16
N ASN A 348 -19.84 0.46 20.59
CA ASN A 348 -21.15 0.83 20.01
C ASN A 348 -21.80 -0.10 18.94
N ILE A 349 -21.26 -1.28 18.68
CA ILE A 349 -21.86 -2.35 17.88
C ILE A 349 -22.59 -3.31 18.83
N ASN A 350 -23.91 -3.37 18.75
CA ASN A 350 -24.68 -4.32 19.57
C ASN A 350 -24.49 -5.74 19.05
N PHE A 351 -24.30 -6.69 19.97
CA PHE A 351 -24.28 -8.11 19.68
C PHE A 351 -25.07 -8.90 20.72
N THR A 352 -25.39 -10.13 20.36
CA THR A 352 -26.00 -11.14 21.23
C THR A 352 -24.98 -12.21 21.53
N TYR A 353 -25.01 -12.77 22.73
CA TYR A 353 -24.13 -13.86 23.10
C TYR A 353 -24.89 -14.94 23.86
N LEU A 354 -24.37 -16.17 23.82
CA LEU A 354 -24.86 -17.29 24.58
C LEU A 354 -24.19 -17.32 25.95
N ALA A 355 -24.98 -17.35 27.01
CA ALA A 355 -24.52 -17.55 28.37
C ALA A 355 -24.91 -18.95 28.84
N LEU A 356 -23.90 -19.73 29.23
CA LEU A 356 -24.03 -21.03 29.88
C LEU A 356 -23.79 -20.86 31.38
N ASN A 357 -24.67 -21.39 32.22
CA ASN A 357 -24.49 -21.37 33.67
C ASN A 357 -24.90 -22.69 34.32
N ASN A 358 -24.40 -22.92 35.54
CA ASN A 358 -24.50 -24.20 36.23
C ASN A 358 -24.01 -25.34 35.31
N THR A 359 -24.49 -26.56 35.54
CA THR A 359 -24.21 -27.67 34.62
C THR A 359 -24.99 -27.48 33.32
N SER A 360 -24.30 -27.03 32.28
CA SER A 360 -24.87 -26.83 30.94
C SER A 360 -23.83 -27.02 29.84
N HIS A 361 -24.29 -27.36 28.64
CA HIS A 361 -23.42 -27.53 27.49
C HIS A 361 -24.12 -27.30 26.16
N ILE A 362 -23.31 -26.98 25.17
CA ILE A 362 -23.63 -27.12 23.76
C ILE A 362 -22.57 -28.00 23.07
N ILE A 363 -23.02 -28.97 22.28
CA ILE A 363 -22.16 -29.92 21.57
C ILE A 363 -22.58 -29.93 20.11
N SER A 364 -21.66 -29.75 19.16
CA SER A 364 -22.00 -29.82 17.74
C SER A 364 -22.46 -31.23 17.34
N PHE A 365 -23.49 -31.33 16.50
CA PHE A 365 -23.86 -32.60 15.89
C PHE A 365 -22.81 -33.06 14.88
N GLU A 366 -22.27 -32.12 14.13
CA GLU A 366 -21.15 -32.37 13.22
C GLU A 366 -19.87 -32.62 14.02
N LYS A 367 -19.05 -33.55 13.54
CA LYS A 367 -17.75 -33.87 14.12
C LYS A 367 -16.67 -33.59 13.08
N PHE A 368 -15.51 -33.11 13.53
CA PHE A 368 -14.44 -32.61 12.69
C PHE A 368 -13.18 -33.48 12.84
N PRO A 369 -12.55 -33.88 11.71
CA PRO A 369 -11.30 -34.63 11.73
C PRO A 369 -10.11 -33.71 12.07
N LEU A 370 -8.89 -34.24 11.96
CA LEU A 370 -7.67 -33.43 11.89
C LEU A 370 -7.71 -32.49 10.66
N GLU A 371 -6.82 -31.50 10.64
CA GLU A 371 -6.75 -30.43 9.63
C GLU A 371 -7.97 -29.50 9.65
N TYR A 372 -8.54 -29.30 10.83
CA TYR A 372 -9.61 -28.33 11.10
C TYR A 372 -9.22 -27.39 12.23
N ALA A 373 -9.77 -26.19 12.17
CA ALA A 373 -9.65 -25.16 13.20
C ALA A 373 -11.04 -24.74 13.67
N MET A 374 -11.19 -24.56 14.98
CA MET A 374 -12.34 -23.86 15.56
C MET A 374 -11.87 -22.54 16.12
N LYS A 375 -12.62 -21.47 15.84
CA LYS A 375 -12.37 -20.14 16.41
C LYS A 375 -13.63 -19.67 17.13
N ALA A 376 -13.46 -19.12 18.32
CA ALA A 376 -14.55 -18.62 19.13
C ALA A 376 -14.14 -17.35 19.88
N HIS A 377 -15.14 -16.51 20.15
CA HIS A 377 -15.01 -15.34 21.00
C HIS A 377 -15.73 -15.59 22.32
N VAL A 378 -14.95 -15.72 23.39
CA VAL A 378 -15.35 -16.35 24.65
C VAL A 378 -14.96 -15.46 25.83
N TYR A 379 -15.81 -15.46 26.85
CA TYR A 379 -15.57 -14.80 28.12
C TYR A 379 -15.52 -15.84 29.24
N PHE A 380 -14.33 -16.06 29.81
CA PHE A 380 -14.17 -16.90 30.99
C PHE A 380 -14.35 -16.09 32.27
N HIS A 381 -15.29 -16.53 33.10
CA HIS A 381 -15.48 -15.98 34.44
C HIS A 381 -14.50 -16.64 35.41
N ARG A 382 -13.85 -15.84 36.26
CA ARG A 382 -12.91 -16.39 37.24
C ARG A 382 -13.60 -17.31 38.25
N LYS A 383 -12.89 -18.38 38.63
CA LYS A 383 -13.34 -19.36 39.64
C LYS A 383 -14.62 -20.11 39.23
N HIS A 384 -14.79 -20.33 37.93
CA HIS A 384 -15.90 -21.10 37.39
C HIS A 384 -15.38 -22.24 36.50
N ASN A 385 -15.79 -23.48 36.77
CA ASN A 385 -15.41 -24.61 35.93
C ASN A 385 -16.06 -24.49 34.55
N ALA A 386 -15.24 -24.28 33.54
CA ALA A 386 -15.70 -24.13 32.16
C ALA A 386 -14.62 -24.63 31.20
N TYR A 387 -15.03 -25.20 30.08
CA TYR A 387 -14.10 -25.49 28.99
C TYR A 387 -14.77 -25.45 27.64
N PHE A 388 -13.97 -25.24 26.61
CA PHE A 388 -14.42 -25.40 25.24
C PHE A 388 -13.29 -25.91 24.34
N GLY A 389 -13.68 -26.54 23.23
CA GLY A 389 -12.73 -27.06 22.25
C GLY A 389 -13.24 -28.31 21.56
N PHE A 390 -12.32 -29.10 21.00
CA PHE A 390 -12.63 -30.42 20.47
C PHE A 390 -12.63 -31.44 21.60
N TYR A 391 -13.74 -32.13 21.83
CA TYR A 391 -13.89 -32.98 23.02
C TYR A 391 -14.82 -34.18 22.77
N ASP A 392 -14.36 -35.38 23.11
CA ASP A 392 -15.16 -36.60 23.23
C ASP A 392 -14.56 -37.50 24.33
N GLY A 393 -14.98 -37.25 25.57
CA GLY A 393 -14.48 -37.95 26.76
C GLY A 393 -12.99 -37.69 27.02
N TYR A 394 -12.18 -38.75 26.95
CA TYR A 394 -10.72 -38.65 27.13
C TYR A 394 -10.01 -38.01 25.93
N ASN A 395 -10.60 -38.05 24.74
CA ASN A 395 -9.98 -37.44 23.55
C ASN A 395 -10.32 -35.95 23.50
N ARG A 396 -9.37 -35.08 23.81
CA ARG A 396 -9.62 -33.64 23.87
C ARG A 396 -8.46 -32.76 23.42
N THR A 397 -8.82 -31.65 22.78
CA THR A 397 -7.97 -30.49 22.54
C THR A 397 -8.79 -29.26 22.90
N ILE A 398 -8.60 -28.74 24.10
CA ILE A 398 -9.53 -27.79 24.73
C ILE A 398 -8.79 -26.66 25.46
N VAL A 399 -9.51 -25.57 25.69
CA VAL A 399 -9.16 -24.53 26.64
C VAL A 399 -10.03 -24.71 27.88
N THR A 400 -9.41 -24.81 29.06
CA THR A 400 -10.08 -25.09 30.34
C THR A 400 -9.88 -23.95 31.33
N ASN A 401 -10.89 -23.76 32.19
CA ASN A 401 -10.89 -22.90 33.36
C ASN A 401 -11.36 -23.75 34.54
N TYR A 402 -10.62 -23.69 35.66
CA TYR A 402 -10.93 -24.45 36.86
C TYR A 402 -11.35 -23.55 38.03
N GLU A 403 -12.29 -24.02 38.84
CA GLU A 403 -12.98 -23.31 39.93
C GLU A 403 -12.06 -22.79 41.02
N TRP A 404 -10.95 -23.47 41.30
CA TRP A 404 -9.96 -22.99 42.27
C TRP A 404 -9.17 -21.75 41.77
N GLY A 405 -9.49 -21.25 40.56
CA GLY A 405 -9.11 -19.93 40.07
C GLY A 405 -7.63 -19.79 39.76
N GLY A 406 -6.95 -20.92 39.53
CA GLY A 406 -5.52 -20.99 39.28
C GLY A 406 -5.16 -20.42 37.92
N ASP A 407 -5.58 -21.08 36.83
CA ASP A 407 -5.08 -20.74 35.51
C ASP A 407 -6.02 -21.25 34.41
N ILE A 408 -6.14 -20.48 33.32
CA ILE A 408 -6.72 -21.01 32.08
C ILE A 408 -5.64 -21.91 31.46
N ARG A 409 -6.02 -23.10 30.98
CA ARG A 409 -5.06 -24.01 30.35
C ARG A 409 -5.44 -24.31 28.91
N PHE A 410 -4.43 -24.52 28.09
CA PHE A 410 -4.57 -25.20 26.81
C PHE A 410 -4.15 -26.65 26.99
N GLU A 411 -5.02 -27.61 26.68
CA GLU A 411 -4.81 -29.02 27.03
C GLU A 411 -5.05 -29.97 25.86
N ASN A 412 -4.25 -31.04 25.81
CA ASN A 412 -4.41 -32.22 24.98
C ASN A 412 -4.54 -33.45 25.91
N SER A 413 -5.42 -34.39 25.58
CA SER A 413 -5.44 -35.72 26.22
C SER A 413 -5.99 -36.77 25.26
N ILE A 414 -5.54 -38.01 25.43
CA ILE A 414 -6.00 -39.19 24.71
C ILE A 414 -6.21 -40.35 25.68
N ILE A 415 -7.08 -41.29 25.36
CA ILE A 415 -7.22 -42.60 26.03
C ILE A 415 -7.75 -42.54 27.49
N ASP A 416 -7.08 -41.83 28.40
CA ASP A 416 -7.37 -41.73 29.83
C ASP A 416 -6.82 -40.42 30.47
N GLU A 417 -6.87 -40.33 31.80
CA GLU A 417 -6.44 -39.14 32.57
C GLU A 417 -4.91 -39.02 32.76
N ASP A 418 -4.15 -40.09 32.51
CA ASP A 418 -2.69 -40.09 32.68
C ASP A 418 -1.96 -39.66 31.39
N HIS A 419 -2.64 -39.73 30.24
CA HIS A 419 -2.10 -39.38 28.94
C HIS A 419 -2.54 -37.97 28.50
N TYR A 420 -1.99 -36.95 29.16
CA TYR A 420 -2.32 -35.55 28.89
C TYR A 420 -1.10 -34.63 28.85
N GLN A 421 -1.25 -33.50 28.16
CA GLN A 421 -0.29 -32.39 28.13
C GLN A 421 -1.07 -31.08 28.26
N TYR A 422 -0.51 -30.10 28.97
CA TYR A 422 -1.10 -28.78 29.04
C TYR A 422 -0.07 -27.66 29.10
N LEU A 423 -0.55 -26.45 28.83
CA LEU A 423 0.16 -25.19 29.03
C LEU A 423 -0.73 -24.23 29.82
N TYR A 424 -0.12 -23.45 30.69
CA TYR A 424 -0.78 -22.34 31.37
C TYR A 424 -0.87 -21.13 30.44
N LEU A 425 -2.04 -20.51 30.41
CA LEU A 425 -2.29 -19.27 29.68
C LEU A 425 -2.27 -18.07 30.63
N PRO A 426 -2.01 -16.85 30.12
CA PRO A 426 -1.93 -15.65 30.93
C PRO A 426 -3.22 -15.37 31.69
N TYR A 427 -3.09 -14.85 32.91
CA TYR A 427 -4.21 -14.58 33.79
C TYR A 427 -5.09 -13.42 33.31
N GLU A 428 -4.55 -12.51 32.49
CA GLU A 428 -5.26 -11.37 31.90
C GLU A 428 -6.38 -11.78 30.94
N LEU A 429 -6.45 -13.06 30.56
CA LEU A 429 -7.49 -13.61 29.71
C LEU A 429 -8.84 -13.82 30.43
N TYR A 430 -8.84 -13.74 31.76
CA TYR A 430 -10.06 -13.79 32.55
C TYR A 430 -10.86 -12.49 32.47
N ASP A 431 -12.17 -12.61 32.75
CA ASP A 431 -13.10 -11.49 32.91
C ASP A 431 -13.06 -10.49 31.75
N SER A 432 -12.68 -10.96 30.56
CA SER A 432 -12.62 -10.21 29.32
C SER A 432 -13.03 -11.08 28.14
N TRP A 433 -13.51 -10.43 27.09
CA TRP A 433 -13.82 -11.11 25.83
C TRP A 433 -12.51 -11.39 25.09
N VAL A 434 -12.23 -12.66 24.85
CA VAL A 434 -11.00 -13.13 24.23
C VAL A 434 -11.31 -14.00 23.03
N THR A 435 -10.53 -13.82 21.98
CA THR A 435 -10.63 -14.64 20.77
C THR A 435 -9.65 -15.81 20.86
N TYR A 436 -10.15 -17.04 20.72
CA TYR A 436 -9.35 -18.26 20.74
C TYR A 436 -9.54 -19.05 19.44
N GLU A 437 -8.45 -19.45 18.80
CA GLU A 437 -8.46 -20.37 17.66
C GLU A 437 -7.68 -21.64 18.01
N ILE A 438 -8.37 -22.78 18.07
CA ILE A 438 -7.80 -24.10 18.33
C ILE A 438 -7.66 -24.84 16.99
N ILE A 439 -6.45 -25.22 16.64
CA ILE A 439 -6.10 -25.90 15.38
C ILE A 439 -5.56 -27.29 15.68
N ARG A 440 -6.04 -28.30 14.94
CA ARG A 440 -5.54 -29.67 15.01
C ARG A 440 -4.79 -30.03 13.72
N ASP A 441 -3.49 -29.70 13.62
CA ASP A 441 -2.71 -29.78 12.37
C ASP A 441 -2.11 -31.15 12.03
N SER A 442 -2.62 -32.22 12.67
CA SER A 442 -2.11 -33.60 12.66
C SER A 442 -0.75 -33.85 13.30
N LYS A 443 0.11 -32.83 13.45
CA LYS A 443 1.45 -32.94 14.05
C LYS A 443 1.53 -32.29 15.43
N ARG A 444 0.69 -31.29 15.68
CA ARG A 444 0.57 -30.50 16.90
C ARG A 444 -0.85 -29.92 17.02
N SER A 445 -1.24 -29.66 18.24
CA SER A 445 -2.36 -28.76 18.54
C SER A 445 -1.80 -27.34 18.67
N VAL A 446 -2.44 -26.38 18.00
CA VAL A 446 -2.06 -24.96 18.09
C VAL A 446 -3.21 -24.20 18.71
N LEU A 447 -2.91 -23.31 19.66
CA LEU A 447 -3.85 -22.31 20.15
C LEU A 447 -3.34 -20.93 19.76
N ILE A 448 -4.19 -20.14 19.11
CA ILE A 448 -3.95 -18.72 18.81
C ILE A 448 -4.90 -17.90 19.69
N VAL A 449 -4.34 -16.99 20.50
CA VAL A 449 -5.09 -16.09 21.37
C VAL A 449 -4.97 -14.66 20.84
N ASN A 450 -6.12 -13.98 20.69
CA ASN A 450 -6.24 -12.62 20.16
C ASN A 450 -5.42 -12.41 18.88
N ASP A 451 -5.45 -13.41 17.98
CA ASP A 451 -4.82 -13.39 16.66
C ASP A 451 -3.30 -13.11 16.65
N SER A 452 -2.62 -13.20 17.80
CA SER A 452 -1.22 -12.77 17.95
C SER A 452 -0.38 -13.71 18.81
N GLN A 453 -0.93 -14.27 19.89
CA GLN A 453 -0.21 -15.15 20.81
C GLN A 453 -0.39 -16.61 20.41
N ASN A 454 0.69 -17.35 20.20
CA ASN A 454 0.64 -18.74 19.75
C ASN A 454 1.17 -19.70 20.82
N TYR A 455 0.42 -20.76 21.10
CA TYR A 455 0.79 -21.86 22.00
C TYR A 455 0.72 -23.18 21.25
N PHE A 456 1.60 -24.12 21.61
CA PHE A 456 1.77 -25.38 20.87
C PHE A 456 1.84 -26.57 21.82
N LEU A 457 1.06 -27.61 21.53
CA LEU A 457 1.15 -28.91 22.19
C LEU A 457 1.50 -29.97 21.14
N SER A 458 2.52 -30.77 21.40
CA SER A 458 3.04 -31.77 20.46
C SER A 458 2.81 -33.21 20.92
N ASN A 459 2.35 -33.41 22.16
CA ASN A 459 2.06 -34.73 22.73
C ASN A 459 0.56 -34.93 22.89
N TYR A 460 0.17 -36.21 22.95
CA TYR A 460 -1.20 -36.65 23.24
C TYR A 460 -2.26 -35.95 22.37
N ILE A 461 -1.96 -35.77 21.08
CA ILE A 461 -2.87 -35.13 20.12
C ILE A 461 -3.94 -36.16 19.74
N PRO A 462 -5.23 -35.90 20.00
CA PRO A 462 -6.28 -36.80 19.56
C PRO A 462 -6.27 -36.96 18.04
N ASN A 463 -6.24 -38.19 17.54
CA ASN A 463 -6.27 -38.50 16.11
C ASN A 463 -7.67 -38.89 15.60
N THR A 464 -8.70 -38.70 16.41
CA THR A 464 -10.10 -39.07 16.14
C THR A 464 -10.91 -37.90 15.59
N VAL A 465 -12.10 -38.19 15.05
CA VAL A 465 -13.07 -37.16 14.64
C VAL A 465 -13.84 -36.71 15.88
N LEU A 466 -13.79 -35.42 16.21
CA LEU A 466 -14.31 -34.87 17.46
C LEU A 466 -15.36 -33.77 17.20
N PRO A 467 -16.46 -33.71 17.95
CA PRO A 467 -17.33 -32.54 17.95
C PRO A 467 -16.62 -31.36 18.63
N ILE A 468 -17.14 -30.15 18.42
CA ILE A 468 -16.81 -29.01 19.26
C ILE A 468 -17.79 -28.96 20.43
N VAL A 469 -17.28 -28.59 21.60
CA VAL A 469 -18.03 -28.55 22.86
C VAL A 469 -17.77 -27.23 23.56
N PHE A 470 -18.82 -26.68 24.15
CA PHE A 470 -18.73 -25.69 25.23
C PHE A 470 -19.46 -26.28 26.43
N TYR A 471 -18.79 -26.34 27.57
CA TYR A 471 -19.31 -26.98 28.78
C TYR A 471 -18.98 -26.14 29.99
N VAL A 472 -19.92 -26.10 30.93
CA VAL A 472 -19.75 -25.56 32.28
C VAL A 472 -20.21 -26.61 33.27
N ASP A 473 -19.43 -26.76 34.34
CA ASP A 473 -19.77 -27.68 35.42
C ASP A 473 -20.68 -27.01 36.46
N LYS A 474 -21.01 -27.72 37.54
CA LYS A 474 -21.80 -27.17 38.64
C LYS A 474 -21.20 -25.83 39.11
N ASP A 475 -22.08 -24.84 39.26
CA ASP A 475 -21.74 -23.46 39.61
C ASP A 475 -20.81 -22.75 38.60
N GLY A 476 -20.59 -23.30 37.39
CA GLY A 476 -19.79 -22.72 36.31
C GLY A 476 -20.52 -21.63 35.52
N TRP A 477 -19.74 -20.84 34.79
CA TRP A 477 -20.23 -19.77 33.90
C TRP A 477 -19.30 -19.60 32.69
N LEU A 478 -19.88 -19.49 31.50
CA LEU A 478 -19.16 -19.26 30.25
C LEU A 478 -20.05 -18.47 29.29
N ASP A 479 -19.51 -17.38 28.73
CA ASP A 479 -20.22 -16.62 27.71
C ASP A 479 -19.51 -16.74 26.35
N ILE A 480 -20.31 -16.85 25.28
CA ILE A 480 -19.83 -17.13 23.92
C ILE A 480 -20.56 -16.19 22.96
N ASP A 481 -19.82 -15.31 22.27
CA ASP A 481 -20.40 -14.35 21.32
C ASP A 481 -20.60 -14.99 19.94
N TRP A 482 -19.56 -15.61 19.40
CA TRP A 482 -19.66 -16.36 18.17
C TRP A 482 -18.66 -17.51 18.16
N VAL A 483 -18.95 -18.51 17.33
CA VAL A 483 -18.07 -19.65 17.05
C VAL A 483 -18.15 -20.00 15.58
N PHE A 484 -17.02 -20.43 15.02
CA PHE A 484 -16.99 -21.07 13.72
C PHE A 484 -15.97 -22.20 13.64
N VAL A 485 -16.18 -23.09 12.66
CA VAL A 485 -15.24 -24.15 12.31
C VAL A 485 -14.91 -24.07 10.82
N ARG A 486 -13.62 -24.19 10.51
CA ARG A 486 -13.09 -24.11 9.14
C ARG A 486 -12.07 -25.22 8.87
N PRO A 487 -11.86 -25.61 7.60
CA PRO A 487 -10.69 -26.38 7.23
C PRO A 487 -9.42 -25.57 7.50
N TYR A 488 -8.33 -26.26 7.80
CA TYR A 488 -7.01 -25.68 8.04
C TYR A 488 -5.97 -26.34 7.14
N ASN A 489 -5.23 -25.52 6.39
CA ASN A 489 -4.10 -25.96 5.58
C ASN A 489 -2.79 -25.40 6.15
N ASN A 490 -1.75 -26.23 6.20
CA ASN A 490 -0.40 -25.79 6.60
C ASN A 490 0.59 -26.00 5.44
N PRO A 491 1.21 -24.93 4.91
CA PRO A 491 1.06 -23.54 5.32
C PRO A 491 -0.27 -22.90 4.88
N GLU A 492 -0.77 -21.96 5.69
CA GLU A 492 -1.90 -21.09 5.32
C GLU A 492 -1.55 -20.24 4.08
N PRO A 493 -2.54 -19.88 3.24
CA PRO A 493 -2.37 -18.88 2.20
C PRO A 493 -1.80 -17.57 2.75
N ILE A 494 -0.88 -16.94 2.01
CA ILE A 494 -0.38 -15.61 2.36
C ILE A 494 -1.28 -14.57 1.71
N VAL A 495 -1.73 -13.60 2.51
CA VAL A 495 -2.34 -12.38 1.99
C VAL A 495 -1.29 -11.27 2.00
N TYR A 496 -0.97 -10.77 0.81
CA TYR A 496 -0.15 -9.60 0.65
C TYR A 496 -1.07 -8.39 0.71
N ASN A 497 -0.98 -7.64 1.81
CA ASN A 497 -1.65 -6.35 2.01
C ASN A 497 -1.01 -5.22 1.17
N LYS A 498 -0.60 -5.55 -0.07
CA LYS A 498 -0.02 -4.61 -1.03
C LYS A 498 1.11 -3.75 -0.44
N ASP A 499 1.97 -4.38 0.35
CA ASP A 499 3.31 -3.87 0.62
C ASP A 499 4.09 -3.94 -0.70
N TYR A 500 4.27 -2.79 -1.33
CA TYR A 500 5.03 -2.63 -2.57
C TYR A 500 6.46 -2.22 -2.25
N ASP A 501 7.40 -2.86 -2.94
CA ASP A 501 8.80 -2.48 -2.89
C ASP A 501 8.98 -1.05 -3.41
N VAL A 502 9.53 -0.21 -2.54
CA VAL A 502 9.94 1.17 -2.81
C VAL A 502 11.42 1.29 -2.48
N ILE A 503 12.18 1.85 -3.41
CA ILE A 503 13.59 2.16 -3.23
C ILE A 503 13.75 3.67 -3.29
N LEU A 504 14.25 4.26 -2.19
CA LEU A 504 14.53 5.68 -2.07
C LEU A 504 16.04 5.90 -1.87
N SER A 505 16.55 7.05 -2.28
CA SER A 505 17.80 7.59 -1.77
C SER A 505 17.51 8.86 -0.99
N ILE A 506 17.90 8.88 0.28
CA ILE A 506 17.74 10.01 1.20
C ILE A 506 19.14 10.53 1.48
N ASN A 507 19.43 11.76 1.06
CA ASN A 507 20.74 12.39 1.23
C ASN A 507 21.92 11.51 0.74
N GLY A 508 21.70 10.70 -0.30
CA GLY A 508 22.68 9.77 -0.85
C GLY A 508 22.67 8.35 -0.25
N LYS A 509 22.00 8.11 0.88
CA LYS A 509 21.84 6.78 1.50
C LYS A 509 20.64 6.05 0.90
N ILE A 510 20.79 4.77 0.56
CA ILE A 510 19.73 3.98 -0.09
C ILE A 510 18.88 3.26 0.95
N PHE A 511 17.56 3.38 0.81
CA PHE A 511 16.55 2.70 1.61
C PHE A 511 15.69 1.80 0.72
N ARG A 512 15.53 0.54 1.12
CA ARG A 512 14.54 -0.39 0.54
C ARG A 512 13.43 -0.58 1.55
N LYS A 513 12.21 -0.19 1.17
CA LYS A 513 11.04 -0.17 2.04
C LYS A 513 9.86 -0.82 1.36
N ASN A 514 8.95 -1.32 2.18
CA ASN A 514 7.64 -1.76 1.75
C ASN A 514 6.63 -0.69 2.12
N ALA A 515 5.93 -0.16 1.12
CA ALA A 515 4.90 0.86 1.26
C ALA A 515 3.57 0.34 0.70
N ASN A 516 2.47 0.67 1.35
CA ASN A 516 1.12 0.30 0.93
C ASN A 516 0.25 1.55 0.78
N SER A 517 -1.03 1.40 0.45
CA SER A 517 -1.95 2.52 0.21
C SER A 517 -2.32 3.31 1.47
N LEU A 518 -1.89 2.82 2.64
CA LEU A 518 -2.06 3.45 3.95
C LEU A 518 -0.79 4.18 4.36
N TRP A 519 -0.93 5.17 5.25
CA TRP A 519 0.22 5.88 5.78
C TRP A 519 1.06 4.97 6.68
N LYS A 520 2.35 4.86 6.39
CA LYS A 520 3.31 4.16 7.23
C LYS A 520 4.45 5.09 7.63
N GLU A 521 4.76 5.15 8.92
CA GLU A 521 5.90 5.88 9.46
C GLU A 521 7.20 5.07 9.23
N TYR A 522 8.29 5.77 8.91
CA TYR A 522 9.61 5.17 8.73
C TYR A 522 10.66 5.96 9.50
N ASP A 523 10.83 5.62 10.78
CA ASP A 523 11.73 6.32 11.70
C ASP A 523 13.19 6.34 11.21
N ASP A 524 13.64 5.27 10.56
CA ASP A 524 15.00 5.19 10.03
C ASP A 524 15.25 6.11 8.82
N ILE A 525 14.19 6.46 8.07
CA ILE A 525 14.26 7.52 7.05
C ILE A 525 14.21 8.89 7.73
N ALA A 526 13.35 9.05 8.74
CA ALA A 526 13.22 10.29 9.50
C ALA A 526 14.56 10.69 10.15
N GLU A 527 15.33 9.73 10.68
CA GLU A 527 16.67 9.96 11.25
C GLU A 527 17.69 10.54 10.25
N GLU A 528 17.53 10.28 8.95
CA GLU A 528 18.39 10.85 7.92
C GLU A 528 17.95 12.25 7.46
N LEU A 529 16.71 12.66 7.77
CA LEU A 529 16.19 13.99 7.47
C LEU A 529 16.64 14.98 8.55
N LYS A 530 17.76 15.66 8.30
CA LYS A 530 18.37 16.59 9.24
C LYS A 530 17.85 18.01 9.05
N PRO A 531 17.89 18.87 10.08
CA PRO A 531 17.70 20.31 9.89
C PRO A 531 18.62 20.84 8.78
N GLY A 532 18.05 21.53 7.80
CA GLY A 532 18.70 21.99 6.58
C GLY A 532 18.05 21.42 5.32
N LEU A 533 18.81 21.43 4.23
CA LEU A 533 18.39 20.91 2.94
C LEU A 533 18.59 19.39 2.88
N ASN A 534 17.52 18.68 2.56
CA ASN A 534 17.47 17.24 2.36
C ASN A 534 17.08 16.93 0.92
N GLU A 535 17.55 15.79 0.41
CA GLU A 535 17.24 15.28 -0.92
C GLU A 535 16.62 13.88 -0.79
N ILE A 536 15.46 13.67 -1.41
CA ILE A 536 14.76 12.39 -1.50
C ILE A 536 14.63 12.04 -2.98
N LYS A 537 15.32 11.00 -3.44
CA LYS A 537 15.21 10.50 -4.80
C LYS A 537 14.44 9.18 -4.82
N ILE A 538 13.42 9.10 -5.66
CA ILE A 538 12.62 7.88 -5.84
C ILE A 538 13.31 7.03 -6.89
N ILE A 539 14.09 6.04 -6.45
CA ILE A 539 14.84 5.16 -7.35
C ILE A 539 13.90 4.17 -8.02
N TYR A 540 12.99 3.58 -7.25
CA TYR A 540 12.01 2.62 -7.75
C TYR A 540 10.73 2.68 -6.93
N SER A 541 9.60 2.71 -7.62
CA SER A 541 8.28 2.43 -7.05
C SER A 541 7.34 2.04 -8.19
N LYS A 542 6.52 1.01 -7.98
CA LYS A 542 5.51 0.59 -8.96
C LYS A 542 4.40 1.62 -9.13
N TYR A 543 4.07 2.35 -8.06
CA TYR A 543 3.02 3.36 -8.04
C TYR A 543 3.59 4.73 -7.62
N PRO A 544 2.93 5.85 -7.94
CA PRO A 544 3.26 7.14 -7.35
C PRO A 544 3.23 7.07 -5.82
N LEU A 545 3.96 7.96 -5.16
CA LEU A 545 4.11 8.02 -3.72
C LEU A 545 3.59 9.36 -3.20
N GLU A 546 2.91 9.32 -2.07
CA GLU A 546 2.62 10.47 -1.24
C GLU A 546 3.48 10.39 0.02
N PHE A 547 4.18 11.47 0.32
CA PHE A 547 5.04 11.63 1.50
C PHE A 547 4.40 12.63 2.44
N SER A 548 4.41 12.35 3.73
CA SER A 548 3.96 13.25 4.78
C SER A 548 5.10 13.50 5.74
N PHE A 549 5.40 14.79 5.92
CA PHE A 549 6.43 15.31 6.81
C PHE A 549 5.73 16.05 7.95
N ALA A 550 6.03 15.67 9.19
CA ALA A 550 5.46 16.29 10.37
C ALA A 550 6.57 16.66 11.35
N SER A 551 6.34 17.64 12.21
CA SER A 551 7.19 17.85 13.39
C SER A 551 6.32 18.04 14.63
N SER A 552 6.85 17.60 15.77
CA SER A 552 6.21 17.75 17.08
C SER A 552 6.42 19.14 17.69
N GLU A 553 7.23 19.99 17.07
CA GLU A 553 7.57 21.34 17.53
C GLU A 553 6.85 22.42 16.71
N GLU A 554 6.43 23.51 17.35
CA GLU A 554 5.84 24.69 16.70
C GLU A 554 6.90 25.52 15.94
N ASN A 555 6.47 26.37 14.98
CA ASN A 555 7.31 27.29 14.18
C ASN A 555 8.34 26.62 13.24
N ILE A 556 7.90 25.63 12.46
CA ILE A 556 8.74 24.97 11.45
C ILE A 556 8.77 25.83 10.18
N ASP A 557 9.97 26.22 9.70
CA ASP A 557 10.17 26.72 8.34
C ASP A 557 10.42 25.52 7.43
N PHE A 558 9.42 25.18 6.63
CA PHE A 558 9.45 24.02 5.75
C PHE A 558 9.22 24.44 4.31
N LYS A 559 10.09 23.98 3.41
CA LYS A 559 10.01 24.26 1.98
C LYS A 559 10.30 23.00 1.18
N THR A 560 9.61 22.80 0.07
CA THR A 560 9.80 21.63 -0.79
C THR A 560 9.88 22.02 -2.26
N ILE A 561 10.79 21.40 -3.00
CA ILE A 561 10.92 21.52 -4.45
C ILE A 561 11.02 20.12 -5.03
N THR A 562 10.21 19.78 -6.03
CA THR A 562 10.25 18.47 -6.69
C THR A 562 10.67 18.60 -8.15
N PHE A 563 11.47 17.65 -8.65
CA PHE A 563 11.93 17.55 -10.03
C PHE A 563 11.62 16.17 -10.59
N SER A 564 11.07 16.09 -11.80
CA SER A 564 10.87 14.82 -12.52
C SER A 564 11.85 14.69 -13.67
N LEU A 565 12.66 13.62 -13.68
CA LEU A 565 13.63 13.36 -14.75
C LEU A 565 12.99 12.73 -16.00
N ALA A 566 11.80 12.13 -15.89
CA ALA A 566 11.20 11.31 -16.94
C ALA A 566 10.48 12.10 -18.07
N ASN A 567 10.33 13.42 -17.94
CA ASN A 567 9.58 14.26 -18.88
C ASN A 567 10.47 15.30 -19.60
N ILE A 568 11.76 15.01 -19.82
CA ILE A 568 12.62 15.86 -20.64
C ILE A 568 12.45 15.45 -22.11
N SER A 569 11.73 16.26 -22.88
CA SER A 569 11.79 16.19 -24.34
C SER A 569 13.03 16.94 -24.82
N VAL A 570 13.92 16.26 -25.53
CA VAL A 570 15.00 16.91 -26.28
C VAL A 570 14.46 17.25 -27.66
N MET A 571 14.26 18.53 -27.95
CA MET A 571 14.12 18.99 -29.33
C MET A 571 15.52 19.17 -29.90
N VAL A 572 15.92 18.26 -30.78
CA VAL A 572 17.09 18.45 -31.64
C VAL A 572 16.70 19.50 -32.68
N VAL A 573 17.34 20.66 -32.65
CA VAL A 573 17.30 21.64 -33.74
C VAL A 573 18.64 21.53 -34.46
N GLY A 574 18.59 21.14 -35.74
CA GLY A 574 19.75 21.12 -36.63
C GLY A 574 20.28 22.51 -36.94
#